data_AF-A0A353D9I2-F1
#
_entry.id   AF-A0A353D9I2-F1
#
_cell.length_a   1.000
_cell.length_b   1.000
_cell.length_c   1.000
_cell.angle_alpha   90.00
_cell.angle_beta   90.00
_cell.angle_gamma   90.00
#
_symmetry.space_group_name_H-M   'P 1'
#
loop_
_entity.id
_entity.type
_entity.pdbx_description
1 polymer ?
#
loop_
_entity_poly.entity_id
_entity_poly.type
_entity_poly.pdbx_seq_one_letter_code
_entity_poly.pdbx_strand_id
1 'polypeptide(L)' 'CHGADGAKKALGTGQPLKGLSAADLSKALNGYKAKTYGGEKKAIMESQAQALSAEDIEALSAYISKL' A
#
# COMPACT_ATOMS: atom_id res chain seq x y z
N CYS A 1 3.74 -2.92 -9.62
CA CYS A 1 4.42 -1.60 -9.55
C CYS A 1 5.58 -1.54 -8.54
N HIS A 2 5.52 -2.27 -7.41
CA HIS A 2 6.47 -2.14 -6.30
C HIS A 2 7.70 -3.09 -6.36
N GLY A 3 7.87 -3.84 -7.44
CA GLY A 3 8.90 -4.88 -7.54
C GLY A 3 8.46 -6.21 -6.94
N ALA A 4 9.27 -7.25 -7.11
CA ALA A 4 8.95 -8.60 -6.62
C ALA A 4 9.00 -8.69 -5.08
N ASP A 5 9.90 -7.92 -4.46
CA ASP A 5 10.14 -7.86 -3.01
C ASP A 5 9.65 -6.54 -2.39
N GLY A 6 8.84 -5.75 -3.10
CA GLY A 6 8.35 -4.47 -2.61
C GLY A 6 9.43 -3.38 -2.47
N ALA A 7 10.68 -3.59 -2.89
CA ALA A 7 11.77 -2.61 -2.70
C ALA A 7 11.75 -1.44 -3.68
N LYS A 8 10.96 -1.53 -4.77
CA LYS A 8 10.96 -0.47 -5.79
C LYS A 8 10.09 0.71 -5.37
N LYS A 9 10.61 1.91 -5.62
CA LYS A 9 9.80 3.13 -5.67
C LYS A 9 8.80 3.02 -6.81
N ALA A 10 7.53 2.80 -6.48
CA ALA A 10 6.50 2.61 -7.50
C ALA A 10 6.39 3.84 -8.40
N LEU A 11 6.47 3.62 -9.71
CA LEU A 11 6.39 4.67 -10.75
C LEU A 11 7.41 5.82 -10.55
N GLY A 12 8.53 5.55 -9.88
CA GLY A 12 9.60 6.52 -9.60
C GLY A 12 9.33 7.49 -8.45
N THR A 13 8.09 7.56 -7.93
CA THR A 13 7.69 8.56 -6.93
C THR A 13 7.13 7.96 -5.64
N GLY A 14 6.63 6.72 -5.68
CA GLY A 14 6.10 6.03 -4.50
C GLY A 14 7.20 5.60 -3.53
N GLN A 15 6.83 5.42 -2.26
CA GLN A 15 7.74 4.85 -1.26
C GLN A 15 7.90 3.33 -1.47
N PRO A 16 9.09 2.76 -1.19
CA PRO A 16 9.25 1.31 -1.09
C PRO A 16 8.36 0.73 -0.01
N LEU A 17 7.83 -0.48 -0.23
CA LEU A 17 7.03 -1.21 0.75
C LEU A 17 7.87 -2.09 1.66
N LYS A 18 9.05 -2.51 1.17
CA LYS A 18 9.96 -3.39 1.89
C LYS A 18 10.38 -2.79 3.24
N GLY A 19 10.25 -3.58 4.29
CA GLY A 19 10.60 -3.19 5.66
C GLY A 19 9.53 -2.37 6.40
N LEU A 20 8.40 -2.06 5.77
CA LEU A 20 7.26 -1.46 6.48
C LEU A 20 6.56 -2.50 7.36
N SER A 21 6.07 -2.05 8.52
CA SER A 21 5.29 -2.91 9.41
C SER A 21 3.90 -3.19 8.81
N ALA A 22 3.29 -4.31 9.19
CA ALA A 22 1.91 -4.61 8.78
C ALA A 22 0.93 -3.51 9.24
N ALA A 23 1.18 -2.88 10.39
CA ALA A 23 0.36 -1.77 10.88
C ALA A 23 0.46 -0.53 9.97
N ASP A 24 1.66 -0.16 9.53
CA ASP A 24 1.88 0.98 8.64
C ASP A 24 1.25 0.73 7.26
N LEU A 25 1.39 -0.49 6.74
CA LEU A 25 0.79 -0.91 5.47
C LEU A 25 -0.75 -0.87 5.53
N SER A 26 -1.34 -1.40 6.60
CA SER A 26 -2.79 -1.39 6.79
C SER A 26 -3.31 0.04 6.94
N LYS A 27 -2.60 0.89 7.69
CA LYS A 27 -2.92 2.32 7.82
C LYS A 27 -2.85 3.05 6.48
N ALA A 28 -1.83 2.78 5.67
CA ALA A 28 -1.69 3.38 4.35
C ALA A 28 -2.83 2.94 3.40
N LEU A 29 -3.15 1.64 3.34
CA LEU A 29 -4.24 1.12 2.52
C LEU A 29 -5.60 1.68 2.92
N ASN A 30 -5.89 1.75 4.22
CA ASN A 30 -7.10 2.40 4.73
C ASN A 30 -7.13 3.90 4.41
N GLY A 31 -5.99 4.59 4.53
CA GLY A 31 -5.87 5.99 4.15
C GLY A 31 -6.11 6.24 2.66
N TYR A 32 -5.61 5.35 1.78
CA TYR A 32 -5.91 5.41 0.34
C TYR A 32 -7.39 5.14 0.07
N LYS A 33 -8.00 4.14 0.73
CA LYS A 33 -9.44 3.86 0.60
C LYS A 33 -10.28 5.07 1.05
N ALA A 34 -9.90 5.72 2.14
CA ALA A 34 -10.54 6.93 2.67
C ALA A 34 -10.16 8.23 1.92
N LYS A 35 -9.25 8.17 0.94
CA LYS A 35 -8.70 9.34 0.22
C LYS A 35 -8.02 10.39 1.11
N THR A 36 -7.53 9.97 2.29
CA THR A 36 -6.84 10.82 3.27
C THR A 36 -5.33 10.66 3.26
N TYR A 37 -4.80 9.72 2.47
CA TYR A 37 -3.37 9.40 2.42
C TYR A 37 -2.85 9.32 0.97
N GLY A 38 -1.56 9.62 0.79
CA GLY A 38 -0.86 9.50 -0.49
C GLY A 38 -0.16 10.76 -0.98
N GLY A 39 0.58 10.64 -2.09
CA GLY A 39 1.28 11.74 -2.76
C GLY A 39 0.67 12.09 -4.13
N GLU A 40 1.43 12.70 -5.04
CA GLU A 40 0.94 13.17 -6.35
C GLU A 40 0.20 12.11 -7.17
N LYS A 41 0.66 10.85 -7.13
CA LYS A 41 0.06 9.72 -7.88
C LYS A 41 -0.89 8.87 -7.04
N LYS A 42 -1.46 9.42 -5.96
CA LYS A 42 -2.31 8.66 -5.02
C LYS A 42 -3.55 8.04 -5.65
N ALA A 43 -4.15 8.68 -6.66
CA ALA A 43 -5.37 8.21 -7.32
C ALA A 43 -5.29 6.77 -7.84
N ILE A 44 -4.07 6.33 -8.21
CA ILE A 44 -3.82 4.93 -8.61
C ILE A 44 -4.05 4.00 -7.42
N MET A 45 -3.42 4.28 -6.27
CA MET A 45 -3.57 3.47 -5.06
C MET A 45 -4.96 3.61 -4.43
N GLU A 46 -5.59 4.79 -4.51
CA GLU A 46 -6.98 4.97 -4.08
C GLU A 46 -7.90 4.01 -4.85
N SER A 47 -7.74 3.91 -6.17
CA SER A 47 -8.54 3.00 -7.01
C SER A 47 -8.31 1.52 -6.66
N GLN A 48 -7.07 1.13 -6.39
CA GLN A 48 -6.75 -0.24 -5.96
C GLN A 48 -7.32 -0.54 -4.57
N ALA A 49 -7.18 0.38 -3.62
CA ALA A 49 -7.65 0.21 -2.24
C ALA A 49 -9.19 0.22 -2.12
N GLN A 50 -9.90 0.86 -3.05
CA GLN A 50 -11.36 0.86 -3.06
C GLN A 50 -11.95 -0.55 -3.20
N ALA A 51 -11.30 -1.43 -3.97
CA ALA A 51 -11.78 -2.79 -4.21
C ALA A 51 -11.53 -3.76 -3.04
N LEU A 52 -10.70 -3.40 -2.06
CA LEU A 52 -10.30 -4.29 -0.97
C LEU A 52 -11.31 -4.27 0.18
N SER A 53 -11.63 -5.43 0.75
CA SER A 53 -12.34 -5.52 2.03
C SER A 53 -11.40 -5.20 3.21
N ALA A 54 -11.94 -5.14 4.44
CA ALA A 54 -11.11 -4.98 5.63
C ALA A 54 -10.15 -6.17 5.82
N GLU A 55 -10.66 -7.38 5.58
CA GLU A 55 -9.94 -8.64 5.67
C GLU A 55 -8.82 -8.70 4.61
N ASP A 56 -9.09 -8.25 3.38
CA ASP A 56 -8.07 -8.16 2.33
C ASP A 56 -6.93 -7.21 2.73
N ILE A 57 -7.26 -6.06 3.32
CA ILE A 57 -6.27 -5.07 3.76
C ILE A 57 -5.38 -5.67 4.85
N GLU A 58 -5.96 -6.36 5.83
CA GLU A 58 -5.18 -7.03 6.89
C GLU A 58 -4.28 -8.13 6.32
N ALA A 59 -4.83 -9.01 5.47
CA ALA A 59 -4.09 -10.11 4.87
C ALA A 59 -2.93 -9.61 3.99
N LEU A 60 -3.18 -8.61 3.13
CA LEU A 60 -2.15 -8.01 2.28
C LEU A 60 -1.06 -7.35 3.11
N SER A 61 -1.44 -6.62 4.17
CA SER A 61 -0.47 -5.94 5.02
C SER A 61 0.45 -6.92 5.75
N ALA A 62 -0.12 -8.02 6.27
CA ALA A 62 0.65 -9.06 6.94
C ALA A 62 1.56 -9.85 5.98
N TYR A 63 1.13 -10.01 4.72
CA TYR A 63 1.95 -10.62 3.67
C TYR A 63 3.12 -9.70 3.27
N ILE A 64 2.81 -8.44 2.93
CA ILE A 64 3.80 -7.47 2.44
C ILE A 64 4.86 -7.16 3.50
N SER A 65 4.51 -7.13 4.79
CA SER A 65 5.48 -6.87 5.87
C SER A 65 6.54 -7.97 6.04
N LYS A 66 6.41 -9.10 5.32
CA LYS A 66 7.32 -10.26 5.38
C LYS A 66 8.13 -10.44 4.08
N LEU A 67 8.00 -9.54 3.11
CA LEU A 67 8.71 -9.56 1.82
C LEU A 67 10.13 -8.96 1.90
#